data_AF-A0A6P1CJY5-F1
#
_entry.id   AF-A0A6P1CJY5-F1
#
_cell.length_a   1.000
_cell.length_b   1.000
_cell.length_c   1.000
_cell.angle_alpha   90.00
_cell.angle_beta   90.00
_cell.angle_gamma   90.00
#
_symmetry.space_group_name_H-M   'P 1'
#
loop_
_entity.id
_entity.type
_entity.pdbx_description
1 polymer ?
#
loop_
_entity_poly.entity_id
_entity_poly.type
_entity_poly.pdbx_seq_one_letter_code
_entity_poly.pdbx_strand_id
1 'polypeptide(L)'
;MSPLLISLKRPIDDFQIPGTSSFEPFSAAADCGTKYPNCIFLFKGEEQYRLNVRTGQFESGPCPIGSELDCGEFPLVFATGIDASTWGGPSFPELTYFFKGDRYTRFNSRTGTFDEGPSPIAGHWRSADGNWFSRGCDSVLHGVGRFSSMLHIFKGGEYIRHDLTNGYKVVGPVPVNTVFSIPEPFADGFDYAFYGAGVHAEDIYFVRGSSAILYDSATETSSDVFDVSDRIIGMRAHLPAPVLFLVERYRLNMYAGETQRGAHVSTTNVEPRKKKTVKIVTESVETTSVQRDSSVLDSQDDATVKDLYGRIDTSRAKSEGSDKSSFDFRGSFEGEYSTAVASGEASADVSAQGGSESVRNAFSEAVHGAVGSQVTETSRRLKQTVVSDSEVVETTNRTVRIETEEINNSTDKMMVYEYFQQLEPWLTMLILDRVQLAFSSGSGEPETVDIGNMSELLGKALVAEARKEVEDYIVGELSNIADYNGNPRSILRSVSDNGGTRHLLDEQIRTDYPIQQPDGTVQEVSVSGIVKSATIQLKRQQSLIGRERV
;
A
#
# COMPACT_ATOMS: atom_id res chain seq x y z
N MET A 1 3.74 -6.63 14.82
CA MET A 1 4.30 -6.41 13.47
C MET A 1 3.16 -6.23 12.50
N SER A 2 3.33 -5.38 11.49
CA SER A 2 2.39 -5.29 10.36
C SER A 2 2.28 -6.65 9.66
N PRO A 3 1.10 -7.01 9.13
CA PRO A 3 0.93 -8.25 8.40
C PRO A 3 1.75 -8.25 7.10
N LEU A 4 2.23 -9.43 6.71
CA LEU A 4 2.79 -9.70 5.39
C LEU A 4 1.64 -9.98 4.43
N LEU A 5 1.55 -9.24 3.32
CA LEU A 5 0.56 -9.48 2.28
C LEU A 5 1.20 -10.20 1.09
N ILE A 6 0.68 -11.37 0.75
CA ILE A 6 1.16 -12.16 -0.39
C ILE A 6 0.04 -12.19 -1.44
N SER A 7 0.26 -11.51 -2.57
CA SER A 7 -0.69 -11.53 -3.69
C SER A 7 -0.77 -12.92 -4.30
N LEU A 8 -1.99 -13.40 -4.53
CA LEU A 8 -2.26 -14.67 -5.21
C LEU A 8 -2.28 -14.55 -6.74
N LYS A 9 -1.97 -13.36 -7.29
CA LYS A 9 -1.90 -13.01 -8.73
C LYS A 9 -2.85 -13.83 -9.59
N ARG A 10 -4.06 -13.34 -9.83
CA ARG A 10 -5.02 -14.01 -10.71
C ARG A 10 -5.28 -13.18 -11.98
N PRO A 11 -5.49 -13.83 -13.15
CA PRO A 11 -6.06 -13.16 -14.31
C PRO A 11 -7.32 -12.38 -13.91
N ILE A 12 -7.52 -11.22 -14.50
CA ILE A 12 -8.70 -10.40 -14.23
C ILE A 12 -10.01 -11.19 -14.48
N ASP A 13 -9.99 -12.06 -15.48
CA ASP A 13 -11.11 -12.91 -15.88
C ASP A 13 -11.50 -13.97 -14.82
N ASP A 14 -10.61 -14.28 -13.87
CA ASP A 14 -10.93 -15.18 -12.75
C ASP A 14 -11.88 -14.50 -11.75
N PHE A 15 -11.91 -13.17 -11.73
CA PHE A 15 -12.70 -12.40 -10.78
C PHE A 15 -14.12 -12.18 -11.29
N GLN A 16 -15.08 -12.30 -10.38
CA GLN A 16 -16.38 -11.70 -10.59
C GLN A 16 -16.19 -10.18 -10.53
N ILE A 17 -16.38 -9.50 -11.65
CA ILE A 17 -16.49 -8.04 -11.66
C ILE A 17 -17.79 -7.74 -10.88
N PRO A 18 -17.72 -7.17 -9.66
CA PRO A 18 -18.93 -6.87 -8.93
C PRO A 18 -19.73 -5.87 -9.77
N GLY A 19 -21.00 -6.15 -10.00
CA GLY A 19 -21.93 -5.12 -10.44
C GLY A 19 -21.87 -3.98 -9.43
N THR A 20 -21.20 -2.89 -9.81
CA THR A 20 -21.29 -1.56 -9.21
C THR A 20 -21.14 -1.52 -7.68
N SER A 21 -19.90 -1.59 -7.19
CA SER A 21 -19.56 -0.77 -6.01
C SER A 21 -19.28 0.67 -6.49
N SER A 22 -19.39 1.66 -5.60
CA SER A 22 -19.38 3.11 -5.85
C SER A 22 -18.05 3.68 -6.36
N PHE A 23 -17.32 2.92 -7.16
CA PHE A 23 -16.08 3.35 -7.77
C PHE A 23 -16.39 4.14 -9.03
N GLU A 24 -15.92 5.38 -9.03
CA GLU A 24 -15.98 6.28 -10.17
C GLU A 24 -14.53 6.49 -10.67
N PRO A 25 -14.16 6.03 -11.89
CA PRO A 25 -12.78 6.16 -12.36
C PRO A 25 -12.37 7.61 -12.59
N PHE A 26 -13.34 8.45 -13.00
CA PHE A 26 -13.20 9.87 -13.27
C PHE A 26 -14.50 10.57 -12.93
N SER A 27 -14.43 11.80 -12.42
CA SER A 27 -15.60 12.58 -11.99
C SER A 27 -16.30 13.32 -13.12
N ALA A 28 -15.62 13.51 -14.25
CA ALA A 28 -16.20 14.20 -15.41
C ALA A 28 -15.42 13.91 -16.68
N ALA A 29 -16.09 14.11 -17.82
CA ALA A 29 -15.48 14.14 -19.14
C ALA A 29 -15.80 15.46 -19.86
N ALA A 30 -14.85 16.00 -20.62
CA ALA A 30 -15.06 17.12 -21.55
C ALA A 30 -14.48 16.79 -22.91
N ASP A 31 -15.18 17.20 -23.97
CA ASP A 31 -14.60 17.22 -25.31
C ASP A 31 -13.41 18.19 -25.37
N CYS A 32 -12.29 17.76 -25.98
CA CYS A 32 -11.13 18.62 -26.17
C CYS A 32 -11.31 19.67 -27.29
N GLY A 33 -12.44 19.65 -27.98
CA GLY A 33 -12.76 20.53 -29.11
C GLY A 33 -11.79 20.33 -30.27
N THR A 34 -11.59 21.37 -31.06
CA THR A 34 -10.74 21.30 -32.26
C THR A 34 -9.23 21.30 -31.95
N LYS A 35 -8.82 21.60 -30.71
CA LYS A 35 -7.41 21.65 -30.31
C LYS A 35 -6.78 20.25 -30.28
N TYR A 36 -7.51 19.26 -29.75
CA TYR A 36 -7.09 17.87 -29.73
C TYR A 36 -8.21 16.99 -30.32
N PRO A 37 -8.26 16.84 -31.66
CA PRO A 37 -9.32 16.06 -32.28
C PRO A 37 -9.28 14.60 -31.80
N ASN A 38 -10.45 13.99 -31.60
CA ASN A 38 -10.62 12.62 -31.08
C ASN A 38 -10.22 12.41 -29.63
N CYS A 39 -9.85 13.49 -28.93
CA CYS A 39 -9.51 13.41 -27.54
C CYS A 39 -10.65 13.93 -26.66
N ILE A 40 -10.72 13.37 -25.47
CA ILE A 40 -11.52 13.89 -24.37
C ILE A 40 -10.59 14.16 -23.19
N PHE A 41 -10.92 15.18 -22.40
CA PHE A 41 -10.37 15.34 -21.07
C PHE A 41 -11.21 14.53 -20.09
N LEU A 42 -10.53 13.75 -19.25
CA LEU A 42 -11.11 13.07 -18.10
C LEU A 42 -10.53 13.68 -16.82
N PHE A 43 -11.38 13.91 -15.82
CA PHE A 43 -11.01 14.62 -14.59
C PHE A 43 -11.09 13.69 -13.38
N LYS A 44 -10.11 13.76 -12.48
CA LYS A 44 -10.08 12.98 -11.24
C LYS A 44 -9.39 13.78 -10.15
N GLY A 45 -10.12 14.14 -9.08
CA GLY A 45 -9.57 15.00 -8.03
C GLY A 45 -9.05 16.30 -8.62
N GLU A 46 -7.80 16.67 -8.34
CA GLU A 46 -7.15 17.89 -8.88
C GLU A 46 -6.46 17.66 -10.23
N GLU A 47 -6.63 16.48 -10.82
CA GLU A 47 -5.92 16.04 -12.01
C GLU A 47 -6.83 15.97 -13.23
N GLN A 48 -6.22 16.18 -14.40
CA GLN A 48 -6.79 15.92 -15.71
C GLN A 48 -5.91 14.95 -16.50
N TYR A 49 -6.57 14.22 -17.39
CA TYR A 49 -5.99 13.25 -18.30
C TYR A 49 -6.55 13.48 -19.70
N ARG A 50 -5.75 13.34 -20.74
CA ARG A 50 -6.25 13.42 -22.12
C ARG A 50 -6.29 12.04 -22.74
N LEU A 51 -7.49 11.53 -22.97
CA LEU A 51 -7.73 10.23 -23.60
C LEU A 51 -7.95 10.44 -25.09
N ASN A 52 -7.17 9.77 -25.93
CA ASN A 52 -7.50 9.61 -27.34
C ASN A 52 -8.48 8.44 -27.49
N VAL A 53 -9.75 8.77 -27.74
CA VAL A 53 -10.85 7.80 -27.79
C VAL A 53 -10.72 6.86 -29.00
N ARG A 54 -10.03 7.31 -30.07
CA ARG A 54 -9.82 6.49 -31.26
C ARG A 54 -8.78 5.40 -31.04
N THR A 55 -7.69 5.70 -30.36
CA THR A 55 -6.66 4.71 -30.03
C THR A 55 -6.97 3.97 -28.73
N GLY A 56 -7.88 4.51 -27.92
CA GLY A 56 -8.22 4.00 -26.59
C GLY A 56 -7.09 4.19 -25.59
N GLN A 57 -6.18 5.15 -25.80
CA GLN A 57 -4.97 5.35 -24.98
C GLN A 57 -4.89 6.79 -24.46
N PHE A 58 -4.33 6.94 -23.26
CA PHE A 58 -4.02 8.26 -22.71
C PHE A 58 -2.81 8.86 -23.42
N GLU A 59 -2.94 10.11 -23.88
CA GLU A 59 -1.85 10.88 -24.48
C GLU A 59 -1.14 11.80 -23.49
N SER A 60 -1.81 12.12 -22.38
CA SER A 60 -1.27 12.92 -21.28
C SER A 60 -2.02 12.65 -19.97
N GLY A 61 -1.42 13.09 -18.86
CA GLY A 61 -1.93 12.90 -17.50
C GLY A 61 -1.05 11.94 -16.66
N PRO A 62 -1.12 12.01 -15.32
CA PRO A 62 -1.82 13.04 -14.55
C PRO A 62 -1.17 14.42 -14.72
N CYS A 63 -1.97 15.45 -14.92
CA CYS A 63 -1.54 16.85 -14.94
C CYS A 63 -2.55 17.72 -14.17
N PRO A 64 -2.16 18.87 -13.61
CA PRO A 64 -3.12 19.77 -12.95
C PRO A 64 -4.25 20.19 -13.89
N ILE A 65 -5.48 20.30 -13.38
CA ILE A 65 -6.63 20.75 -14.15
C ILE A 65 -6.34 22.11 -14.82
N GLY A 66 -6.63 22.20 -16.12
CA GLY A 66 -6.46 23.41 -16.91
C GLY A 66 -5.08 23.61 -17.53
N SER A 67 -4.10 22.75 -17.22
CA SER A 67 -2.72 22.87 -17.74
C SER A 67 -2.62 22.81 -19.27
N GLU A 68 -3.65 22.29 -19.94
CA GLU A 68 -3.71 22.10 -21.39
C GLU A 68 -4.72 23.01 -22.09
N LEU A 69 -5.40 23.90 -21.34
CA LEU A 69 -6.35 24.86 -21.90
C LEU A 69 -5.70 26.18 -22.33
N ASP A 70 -4.39 26.36 -22.09
CA ASP A 70 -3.66 27.63 -22.28
C ASP A 70 -4.35 28.84 -21.62
N CYS A 71 -5.09 28.61 -20.53
CA CYS A 71 -5.99 29.59 -19.92
C CYS A 71 -5.31 30.54 -18.92
N GLY A 72 -3.99 30.44 -18.74
CA GLY A 72 -3.27 31.11 -17.67
C GLY A 72 -3.64 30.52 -16.30
N GLU A 73 -4.43 31.25 -15.51
CA GLU A 73 -4.87 30.84 -14.17
C GLU A 73 -6.24 30.17 -14.22
N PHE A 74 -6.31 28.91 -13.79
CA PHE A 74 -7.56 28.16 -13.69
C PHE A 74 -8.29 28.51 -12.38
N PRO A 75 -9.62 28.75 -12.36
CA PRO A 75 -10.33 29.13 -11.15
C PRO A 75 -10.16 28.12 -10.01
N LEU A 76 -9.66 28.58 -8.85
CA LEU A 76 -9.24 27.72 -7.73
C LEU A 76 -10.30 26.71 -7.27
N VAL A 77 -11.59 27.12 -7.24
CA VAL A 77 -12.70 26.23 -6.85
C VAL A 77 -12.77 25.00 -7.77
N PHE A 78 -12.51 25.17 -9.06
CA PHE A 78 -12.56 24.10 -10.05
C PHE A 78 -11.22 23.38 -10.24
N ALA A 79 -10.10 23.99 -9.79
CA ALA A 79 -8.80 23.34 -9.78
C ALA A 79 -8.75 22.14 -8.81
N THR A 80 -9.65 22.11 -7.81
CA THR A 80 -9.81 21.00 -6.85
C THR A 80 -10.74 19.88 -7.36
N GLY A 81 -11.13 19.92 -8.64
CA GLY A 81 -11.95 18.91 -9.30
C GLY A 81 -13.20 19.46 -9.94
N ILE A 82 -13.77 18.65 -10.84
CA ILE A 82 -14.89 19.00 -11.71
C ILE A 82 -15.93 17.88 -11.60
N ASP A 83 -17.18 18.23 -11.33
CA ASP A 83 -18.29 17.26 -11.20
C ASP A 83 -18.95 17.00 -12.56
N ALA A 84 -18.95 17.99 -13.46
CA ALA A 84 -19.34 17.80 -14.84
C ALA A 84 -18.70 18.87 -15.72
N SER A 85 -18.51 18.59 -17.00
CA SER A 85 -18.06 19.59 -17.97
C SER A 85 -18.56 19.28 -19.36
N THR A 86 -18.59 20.29 -20.23
CA THR A 86 -19.04 20.10 -21.60
C THR A 86 -18.54 21.19 -22.52
N TRP A 87 -18.32 20.84 -23.78
CA TRP A 87 -18.14 21.80 -24.86
C TRP A 87 -19.48 22.46 -25.23
N GLY A 88 -19.49 23.70 -25.69
CA GLY A 88 -20.71 24.44 -26.05
C GLY A 88 -21.42 23.90 -27.30
N GLY A 89 -20.81 22.93 -27.99
CA GLY A 89 -21.35 22.30 -29.18
C GLY A 89 -21.05 23.09 -30.45
N PRO A 90 -21.48 22.57 -31.62
CA PRO A 90 -21.16 23.15 -32.92
C PRO A 90 -21.65 24.60 -33.12
N SER A 91 -22.70 25.01 -32.42
CA SER A 91 -23.21 26.39 -32.47
C SER A 91 -22.41 27.37 -31.60
N PHE A 92 -21.66 26.86 -30.62
CA PHE A 92 -20.83 27.66 -29.70
C PHE A 92 -19.44 27.01 -29.53
N PRO A 93 -18.66 26.88 -30.61
CA PRO A 93 -17.48 26.03 -30.63
C PRO A 93 -16.33 26.55 -29.77
N GLU A 94 -16.39 27.80 -29.31
CA GLU A 94 -15.37 28.42 -28.47
C GLU A 94 -15.65 28.30 -26.97
N LEU A 95 -16.84 27.82 -26.59
CA LEU A 95 -17.27 27.82 -25.20
C LEU A 95 -17.09 26.44 -24.58
N THR A 96 -16.57 26.37 -23.37
CA THR A 96 -16.54 25.16 -22.54
C THR A 96 -17.03 25.51 -21.15
N TYR A 97 -17.94 24.72 -20.61
CA TYR A 97 -18.54 24.92 -19.30
C TYR A 97 -18.03 23.86 -18.32
N PHE A 98 -17.72 24.28 -17.10
CA PHE A 98 -17.31 23.41 -15.99
C PHE A 98 -18.27 23.62 -14.82
N PHE A 99 -18.67 22.53 -14.16
CA PHE A 99 -19.61 22.50 -13.06
C PHE A 99 -18.98 21.82 -11.83
N LYS A 100 -19.23 22.38 -10.64
CA LYS A 100 -18.80 21.82 -9.35
C LYS A 100 -19.77 22.29 -8.27
N GLY A 101 -20.45 21.35 -7.61
CA GLY A 101 -21.52 21.64 -6.67
C GLY A 101 -22.59 22.54 -7.29
N ASP A 102 -22.92 23.64 -6.62
CA ASP A 102 -23.91 24.63 -7.09
C ASP A 102 -23.32 25.72 -8.00
N ARG A 103 -22.07 25.56 -8.49
CA ARG A 103 -21.36 26.57 -9.28
C ARG A 103 -20.99 26.10 -10.67
N TYR A 104 -20.83 27.06 -11.58
CA TYR A 104 -20.23 26.85 -12.89
C TYR A 104 -19.21 27.96 -13.23
N THR A 105 -18.35 27.66 -14.20
CA THR A 105 -17.48 28.63 -14.87
C THR A 105 -17.45 28.32 -16.37
N ARG A 106 -17.26 29.35 -17.21
CA ARG A 106 -17.17 29.21 -18.66
C ARG A 106 -15.81 29.65 -19.16
N PHE A 107 -15.11 28.74 -19.82
CA PHE A 107 -13.91 29.02 -20.57
C PHE A 107 -14.28 29.40 -22.01
N ASN A 108 -13.61 30.43 -22.53
CA ASN A 108 -13.72 30.86 -23.91
C ASN A 108 -12.37 30.67 -24.60
N SER A 109 -12.27 29.67 -25.47
CA SER A 109 -11.04 29.31 -26.16
C SER A 109 -10.61 30.34 -27.21
N ARG A 110 -11.52 31.23 -27.64
CA ARG A 110 -11.18 32.36 -28.53
C ARG A 110 -10.34 33.41 -27.82
N THR A 111 -10.68 33.71 -26.57
CA THR A 111 -9.98 34.71 -25.77
C THR A 111 -8.90 34.09 -24.87
N GLY A 112 -8.95 32.78 -24.64
CA GLY A 112 -8.07 32.08 -23.71
C GLY A 112 -8.37 32.40 -22.24
N THR A 113 -9.59 32.79 -21.92
CA THR A 113 -9.98 33.28 -20.58
C THR A 113 -11.27 32.66 -20.08
N PHE A 114 -11.46 32.65 -18.77
CA PHE A 114 -12.76 32.42 -18.15
C PHE A 114 -13.58 33.71 -18.19
N ASP A 115 -14.57 33.79 -19.07
CA ASP A 115 -15.36 35.01 -19.30
C ASP A 115 -16.69 35.04 -18.52
N GLU A 116 -17.02 33.96 -17.81
CA GLU A 116 -18.19 33.85 -16.95
C GLU A 116 -17.92 32.91 -15.77
N GLY A 117 -18.43 33.27 -14.59
CA GLY A 117 -18.18 32.52 -13.36
C GLY A 117 -16.77 32.69 -12.77
N PRO A 118 -16.44 32.01 -11.66
CA PRO A 118 -17.28 31.10 -10.87
C PRO A 118 -18.56 31.75 -10.34
N SER A 119 -19.73 31.22 -10.69
CA SER A 119 -21.02 31.78 -10.26
C SER A 119 -22.02 30.67 -9.95
N PRO A 120 -23.05 30.94 -9.11
CA PRO A 120 -24.11 29.97 -8.85
C PRO A 120 -24.82 29.56 -10.13
N ILE A 121 -25.20 28.29 -10.24
CA ILE A 121 -26.02 27.79 -11.36
C ILE A 121 -27.43 28.42 -11.26
N ALA A 122 -28.00 28.46 -10.07
CA ALA A 122 -29.31 29.07 -9.81
C ALA A 122 -29.33 30.55 -10.20
N GLY A 123 -30.35 30.97 -10.96
CA GLY A 123 -30.50 32.35 -11.42
C GLY A 123 -29.58 32.78 -12.56
N HIS A 124 -28.61 31.97 -12.98
CA HIS A 124 -27.83 32.19 -14.21
C HIS A 124 -28.23 31.21 -15.32
N TRP A 125 -28.51 29.97 -14.94
CA TRP A 125 -29.08 28.97 -15.83
C TRP A 125 -30.59 28.91 -15.61
N ARG A 126 -31.40 29.56 -16.47
CA ARG A 126 -32.87 29.57 -16.31
C ARG A 126 -33.48 28.18 -16.32
N SER A 127 -32.85 27.21 -16.99
CA SER A 127 -33.24 25.80 -16.93
C SER A 127 -33.12 25.19 -15.54
N ALA A 128 -32.30 25.75 -14.65
CA ALA A 128 -32.06 25.27 -13.28
C ALA A 128 -33.09 25.77 -12.27
N ASP A 129 -33.82 26.83 -12.60
CA ASP A 129 -34.74 27.48 -11.66
C ASP A 129 -35.86 26.50 -11.25
N GLY A 130 -36.02 26.33 -9.94
CA GLY A 130 -37.03 25.47 -9.32
C GLY A 130 -36.81 23.97 -9.48
N ASN A 131 -35.61 23.49 -9.84
CA ASN A 131 -35.33 22.06 -9.99
C ASN A 131 -33.90 21.67 -9.54
N TRP A 132 -33.57 20.38 -9.64
CA TRP A 132 -32.34 19.80 -9.07
C TRP A 132 -31.04 20.33 -9.68
N PHE A 133 -31.05 20.82 -10.92
CA PHE A 133 -29.85 21.30 -11.62
C PHE A 133 -29.25 22.54 -10.94
N SER A 134 -30.06 23.30 -10.19
CA SER A 134 -29.57 24.41 -9.37
C SER A 134 -28.52 24.02 -8.32
N ARG A 135 -28.41 22.73 -8.00
CA ARG A 135 -27.45 22.15 -7.04
C ARG A 135 -26.37 21.29 -7.72
N GLY A 136 -26.14 21.51 -9.01
CA GLY A 136 -25.18 20.75 -9.81
C GLY A 136 -25.80 19.58 -10.57
N CYS A 137 -24.96 18.90 -11.33
CA CYS A 137 -25.25 17.77 -12.21
C CYS A 137 -24.11 16.75 -12.16
N ASP A 138 -24.40 15.53 -12.61
CA ASP A 138 -23.43 14.43 -12.62
C ASP A 138 -22.73 14.35 -13.98
N SER A 139 -23.42 14.69 -15.07
CA SER A 139 -22.80 14.74 -16.40
C SER A 139 -23.51 15.72 -17.33
N VAL A 140 -22.79 16.23 -18.33
CA VAL A 140 -23.33 17.14 -19.36
C VAL A 140 -22.74 16.86 -20.74
N LEU A 141 -23.59 16.65 -21.74
CA LEU A 141 -23.19 16.49 -23.14
C LEU A 141 -23.70 17.65 -23.99
N HIS A 142 -22.91 18.04 -24.98
CA HIS A 142 -23.36 18.97 -26.02
C HIS A 142 -24.29 18.25 -26.99
N GLY A 143 -25.26 18.96 -27.58
CA GLY A 143 -26.09 18.38 -28.62
C GLY A 143 -25.41 18.42 -29.98
N VAL A 144 -25.76 17.47 -30.84
CA VAL A 144 -25.31 17.38 -32.24
C VAL A 144 -26.48 17.54 -33.21
N GLY A 145 -26.17 17.76 -34.49
CA GLY A 145 -27.18 17.91 -35.54
C GLY A 145 -28.23 18.99 -35.23
N ARG A 146 -29.51 18.60 -35.20
CA ARG A 146 -30.65 19.50 -34.89
C ARG A 146 -30.64 20.05 -33.46
N PHE A 147 -29.79 19.52 -32.58
CA PHE A 147 -29.61 19.95 -31.20
C PHE A 147 -28.28 20.67 -30.97
N SER A 148 -27.60 21.12 -32.02
CA SER A 148 -26.27 21.75 -31.96
C SER A 148 -26.14 23.02 -31.10
N SER A 149 -27.25 23.60 -30.65
CA SER A 149 -27.31 24.75 -29.72
C SER A 149 -27.79 24.36 -28.31
N MET A 150 -27.86 23.06 -28.02
CA MET A 150 -28.49 22.52 -26.82
C MET A 150 -27.47 21.74 -25.97
N LEU A 151 -27.73 21.65 -24.67
CA LEU A 151 -27.01 20.77 -23.74
C LEU A 151 -27.95 19.72 -23.16
N HIS A 152 -27.42 18.52 -22.99
CA HIS A 152 -28.03 17.36 -22.35
C HIS A 152 -27.45 17.24 -20.94
N ILE A 153 -28.25 17.49 -19.91
CA ILE A 153 -27.80 17.57 -18.51
C ILE A 153 -28.42 16.42 -17.73
N PHE A 154 -27.59 15.68 -16.97
CA PHE A 154 -27.97 14.45 -16.28
C PHE A 154 -27.71 14.54 -14.77
N LYS A 155 -28.60 13.95 -13.96
CA LYS A 155 -28.40 13.74 -12.52
C LYS A 155 -29.28 12.63 -11.97
N GLY A 156 -28.70 11.62 -11.31
CA GLY A 156 -29.43 10.57 -10.60
C GLY A 156 -30.57 9.92 -11.41
N GLY A 157 -30.31 9.61 -12.68
CA GLY A 157 -31.29 9.04 -13.61
C GLY A 157 -32.28 10.04 -14.23
N GLU A 158 -32.24 11.32 -13.84
CA GLU A 158 -33.03 12.40 -14.45
C GLU A 158 -32.25 13.17 -15.51
N TYR A 159 -33.00 13.82 -16.41
CA TYR A 159 -32.49 14.50 -17.59
C TYR A 159 -33.19 15.84 -17.86
N ILE A 160 -32.40 16.84 -18.29
CA ILE A 160 -32.86 18.14 -18.81
C ILE A 160 -32.18 18.43 -20.15
N ARG A 161 -32.94 18.92 -21.14
CA ARG A 161 -32.37 19.54 -22.34
C ARG A 161 -32.41 21.05 -22.22
N HIS A 162 -31.26 21.69 -22.15
CA HIS A 162 -31.08 23.14 -22.04
C HIS A 162 -30.78 23.76 -23.40
N ASP A 163 -31.35 24.93 -23.71
CA ASP A 163 -31.02 25.73 -24.90
C ASP A 163 -30.05 26.85 -24.55
N LEU A 164 -28.83 26.79 -25.08
CA LEU A 164 -27.79 27.79 -24.82
C LEU A 164 -28.12 29.18 -25.40
N THR A 165 -29.05 29.27 -26.35
CA THR A 165 -29.38 30.52 -27.04
C THR A 165 -30.26 31.43 -26.18
N ASN A 166 -31.19 30.83 -25.43
CA ASN A 166 -32.19 31.58 -24.64
C ASN A 166 -32.19 31.21 -23.14
N GLY A 167 -31.42 30.19 -22.76
CA GLY A 167 -31.23 29.72 -21.40
C GLY A 167 -32.35 28.81 -20.86
N TYR A 168 -33.42 28.60 -21.61
CA TYR A 168 -34.57 27.83 -21.16
C TYR A 168 -34.37 26.32 -21.34
N LYS A 169 -35.07 25.53 -20.52
CA LYS A 169 -35.19 24.10 -20.77
C LYS A 169 -36.21 23.84 -21.88
N VAL A 170 -35.86 22.95 -22.80
CA VAL A 170 -36.73 22.45 -23.88
C VAL A 170 -37.41 21.15 -23.45
N VAL A 171 -36.74 20.33 -22.63
CA VAL A 171 -37.24 19.06 -22.09
C VAL A 171 -36.78 18.93 -20.64
N GLY A 172 -37.55 18.22 -19.83
CA GLY A 172 -37.17 17.83 -18.47
C GLY A 172 -37.62 18.79 -17.37
N PRO A 173 -37.36 18.46 -16.10
CA PRO A 173 -36.75 17.20 -15.65
C PRO A 173 -37.66 16.00 -15.92
N VAL A 174 -37.11 14.94 -16.52
CA VAL A 174 -37.77 13.65 -16.79
C VAL A 174 -36.75 12.52 -16.60
N PRO A 175 -37.16 11.27 -16.40
CA PRO A 175 -36.24 10.14 -16.41
C PRO A 175 -35.45 10.07 -17.73
N VAL A 176 -34.16 9.72 -17.67
CA VAL A 176 -33.26 9.68 -18.82
C VAL A 176 -33.78 8.74 -19.92
N ASN A 177 -34.41 7.62 -19.51
CA ASN A 177 -35.00 6.64 -20.41
C ASN A 177 -36.17 7.17 -21.28
N THR A 178 -36.71 8.34 -20.95
CA THR A 178 -37.73 9.02 -21.74
C THR A 178 -37.15 9.63 -23.02
N VAL A 179 -35.83 9.84 -23.05
CA VAL A 179 -35.12 10.51 -24.15
C VAL A 179 -34.06 9.61 -24.77
N PHE A 180 -33.36 8.81 -23.97
CA PHE A 180 -32.33 7.89 -24.44
C PHE A 180 -32.74 6.45 -24.11
N SER A 181 -32.74 5.55 -25.11
CA SER A 181 -32.97 4.12 -24.90
C SER A 181 -31.75 3.48 -24.20
N ILE A 182 -31.65 3.66 -22.88
CA ILE A 182 -30.53 3.19 -22.05
C ILE A 182 -31.03 2.07 -21.12
N PRO A 183 -30.35 0.91 -21.05
CA PRO A 183 -30.72 -0.21 -20.18
C PRO A 183 -30.34 0.04 -18.73
N GLU A 184 -30.94 -0.73 -17.82
CA GLU A 184 -30.44 -0.81 -16.44
C GLU A 184 -29.04 -1.45 -16.38
N PRO A 185 -28.18 -1.04 -15.43
CA PRO A 185 -28.43 -0.06 -14.37
C PRO A 185 -28.21 1.41 -14.80
N PHE A 186 -27.85 1.69 -16.06
CA PHE A 186 -27.46 3.05 -16.51
C PHE A 186 -28.63 4.04 -16.53
N ALA A 187 -29.87 3.56 -16.60
CA ALA A 187 -31.05 4.41 -16.53
C ALA A 187 -31.25 5.05 -15.13
N ASP A 188 -30.79 4.38 -14.07
CA ASP A 188 -30.78 4.93 -12.70
C ASP A 188 -29.62 5.92 -12.45
N GLY A 189 -28.66 6.00 -13.36
CA GLY A 189 -27.51 6.90 -13.26
C GLY A 189 -26.20 6.27 -13.77
N PHE A 190 -25.24 7.13 -14.06
CA PHE A 190 -23.91 6.83 -14.58
C PHE A 190 -22.94 7.92 -14.11
N ASP A 191 -21.65 7.63 -14.15
CA ASP A 191 -20.61 8.51 -13.59
C ASP A 191 -20.35 9.68 -14.54
N TYR A 192 -20.07 9.37 -15.81
CA TYR A 192 -19.88 10.37 -16.86
C TYR A 192 -20.20 9.80 -18.23
N ALA A 193 -20.42 10.70 -19.19
CA ALA A 193 -20.64 10.34 -20.57
C ALA A 193 -19.79 11.22 -21.50
N PHE A 194 -19.43 10.67 -22.65
CA PHE A 194 -18.66 11.40 -23.67
C PHE A 194 -18.90 10.84 -25.07
N TYR A 195 -18.64 11.65 -26.09
CA TYR A 195 -18.75 11.24 -27.48
C TYR A 195 -17.57 10.39 -27.93
N GLY A 196 -17.84 9.42 -28.80
CA GLY A 196 -16.82 8.65 -29.49
C GLY A 196 -15.99 9.49 -30.46
N ALA A 197 -15.21 8.81 -31.31
CA ALA A 197 -14.34 9.47 -32.27
C ALA A 197 -14.43 8.83 -33.66
N GLY A 198 -14.02 9.58 -34.68
CA GLY A 198 -14.00 9.09 -36.06
C GLY A 198 -15.40 8.74 -36.56
N VAL A 199 -15.61 7.49 -36.99
CA VAL A 199 -16.91 7.02 -37.47
C VAL A 199 -17.97 6.93 -36.37
N HIS A 200 -17.53 6.94 -35.11
CA HIS A 200 -18.37 6.90 -33.90
C HIS A 200 -18.46 8.27 -33.22
N ALA A 201 -18.17 9.37 -33.93
CA ALA A 201 -18.16 10.72 -33.35
C ALA A 201 -19.53 11.19 -32.83
N GLU A 202 -20.61 10.57 -33.28
CA GLU A 202 -21.96 10.85 -32.78
C GLU A 202 -22.45 9.77 -31.80
N ASP A 203 -21.66 8.72 -31.54
CA ASP A 203 -22.01 7.70 -30.55
C ASP A 203 -21.57 8.17 -29.16
N ILE A 204 -22.33 7.81 -28.14
CA ILE A 204 -22.12 8.25 -26.76
C ILE A 204 -21.72 7.06 -25.91
N TYR A 205 -20.58 7.15 -25.25
CA TYR A 205 -20.22 6.27 -24.16
C TYR A 205 -20.91 6.75 -22.88
N PHE A 206 -21.70 5.89 -22.25
CA PHE A 206 -22.14 6.09 -20.87
C PHE A 206 -21.31 5.14 -20.00
N VAL A 207 -20.61 5.68 -19.00
CA VAL A 207 -19.68 4.91 -18.15
C VAL A 207 -20.17 4.90 -16.71
N ARG A 208 -20.15 3.73 -16.08
CA ARG A 208 -20.47 3.50 -14.67
C ARG A 208 -19.51 2.48 -14.08
N GLY A 209 -18.58 2.92 -13.25
CA GLY A 209 -17.45 2.12 -12.78
C GLY A 209 -16.60 1.60 -13.92
N SER A 210 -16.40 0.28 -13.98
CA SER A 210 -15.74 -0.37 -15.11
C SER A 210 -16.68 -0.70 -16.28
N SER A 211 -17.99 -0.56 -16.11
CA SER A 211 -18.95 -0.91 -17.15
C SER A 211 -19.27 0.29 -18.03
N ALA A 212 -19.57 0.03 -19.30
CA ALA A 212 -20.03 1.03 -20.24
C ALA A 212 -21.08 0.47 -21.19
N ILE A 213 -21.86 1.37 -21.79
CA ILE A 213 -22.65 1.12 -22.99
C ILE A 213 -22.24 2.12 -24.08
N LEU A 214 -22.46 1.74 -25.32
CA LEU A 214 -22.36 2.64 -26.47
C LEU A 214 -23.78 2.92 -26.96
N TYR A 215 -24.19 4.18 -26.95
CA TYR A 215 -25.45 4.64 -27.50
C TYR A 215 -25.22 5.24 -28.89
N ASP A 216 -25.82 4.64 -29.90
CA ASP A 216 -25.82 5.14 -31.26
C ASP A 216 -26.92 6.19 -31.39
N SER A 217 -26.52 7.45 -31.63
CA SER A 217 -27.48 8.56 -31.72
C SER A 217 -28.23 8.64 -33.05
N ALA A 218 -27.74 7.94 -34.09
CA ALA A 218 -28.41 7.85 -35.38
C ALA A 218 -29.54 6.81 -35.37
N THR A 219 -29.33 5.68 -34.70
CA THR A 219 -30.34 4.62 -34.56
C THR A 219 -31.17 4.73 -33.28
N GLU A 220 -30.74 5.57 -32.32
CA GLU A 220 -31.34 5.73 -31.00
C GLU A 220 -31.40 4.43 -30.19
N THR A 221 -30.33 3.62 -30.30
CA THR A 221 -30.20 2.31 -29.63
C THR A 221 -28.90 2.20 -28.82
N SER A 222 -28.94 1.38 -27.76
CA SER A 222 -27.78 1.04 -26.95
C SER A 222 -27.21 -0.32 -27.33
N SER A 223 -25.89 -0.48 -27.26
CA SER A 223 -25.24 -1.79 -27.24
C SER A 223 -25.58 -2.56 -25.95
N ASP A 224 -25.18 -3.84 -25.92
CA ASP A 224 -25.01 -4.57 -24.67
C ASP A 224 -23.97 -3.87 -23.77
N VAL A 225 -24.06 -4.11 -22.46
CA VAL A 225 -23.07 -3.63 -21.47
C VAL A 225 -21.74 -4.35 -21.70
N PHE A 226 -20.64 -3.61 -21.69
CA PHE A 226 -19.28 -4.13 -21.83
C PHE A 226 -18.33 -3.50 -20.81
N ASP A 227 -17.16 -4.10 -20.56
CA ASP A 227 -16.13 -3.46 -19.75
C ASP A 227 -15.47 -2.33 -20.55
N VAL A 228 -15.45 -1.11 -20.01
CA VAL A 228 -14.93 0.08 -20.69
C VAL A 228 -13.49 -0.14 -21.18
N SER A 229 -12.72 -0.98 -20.50
CA SER A 229 -11.35 -1.29 -20.85
C SER A 229 -11.17 -2.25 -22.04
N ASP A 230 -12.24 -2.91 -22.48
CA ASP A 230 -12.22 -3.72 -23.71
C ASP A 230 -12.11 -2.84 -24.96
N ARG A 231 -12.62 -1.61 -24.89
CA ARG A 231 -12.59 -0.64 -26.01
C ARG A 231 -11.61 0.50 -25.76
N ILE A 232 -11.50 0.94 -24.52
CA ILE A 232 -10.57 2.00 -24.12
C ILE A 232 -9.48 1.38 -23.24
N ILE A 233 -8.52 0.71 -23.87
CA ILE A 233 -7.49 -0.09 -23.20
C ILE A 233 -6.72 0.69 -22.13
N GLY A 234 -6.50 2.00 -22.34
CA GLY A 234 -5.86 2.89 -21.38
C GLY A 234 -6.60 2.99 -20.04
N MET A 235 -7.92 2.76 -20.01
CA MET A 235 -8.71 2.75 -18.78
C MET A 235 -8.26 1.68 -17.79
N ARG A 236 -7.62 0.59 -18.23
CA ARG A 236 -7.16 -0.48 -17.32
C ARG A 236 -6.31 0.04 -16.16
N ALA A 237 -5.51 1.07 -16.39
CA ALA A 237 -4.65 1.68 -15.37
C ALA A 237 -5.43 2.52 -14.34
N HIS A 238 -6.70 2.82 -14.60
CA HIS A 238 -7.57 3.69 -13.79
C HIS A 238 -8.77 2.95 -13.22
N LEU A 239 -8.95 1.66 -13.55
CA LEU A 239 -10.01 0.83 -13.01
C LEU A 239 -9.52 0.07 -11.77
N PRO A 240 -10.43 -0.36 -10.89
CA PRO A 240 -10.09 -1.20 -9.75
C PRO A 240 -9.52 -2.51 -10.26
N ALA A 241 -8.32 -2.86 -9.82
CA ALA A 241 -7.76 -4.18 -10.05
C ALA A 241 -8.15 -5.07 -8.85
N PRO A 242 -9.08 -6.02 -9.01
CA PRO A 242 -9.39 -6.96 -7.95
C PRO A 242 -8.16 -7.83 -7.65
N VAL A 243 -7.88 -8.03 -6.37
CA VAL A 243 -6.73 -8.81 -5.90
C VAL A 243 -7.14 -9.67 -4.71
N LEU A 244 -6.72 -10.93 -4.75
CA LEU A 244 -6.72 -11.81 -3.59
C LEU A 244 -5.34 -11.87 -2.97
N PHE A 245 -5.27 -11.88 -1.65
CA PHE A 245 -4.01 -11.99 -0.93
C PHE A 245 -4.13 -12.80 0.35
N LEU A 246 -3.05 -13.49 0.70
CA LEU A 246 -2.85 -14.05 2.02
C LEU A 246 -2.36 -12.95 2.96
N VAL A 247 -3.01 -12.82 4.11
CA VAL A 247 -2.63 -11.93 5.20
C VAL A 247 -1.94 -12.77 6.26
N GLU A 248 -0.61 -12.82 6.22
CA GLU A 248 0.21 -13.58 7.15
C GLU A 248 0.66 -12.70 8.33
N ARG A 249 0.39 -13.15 9.56
CA ARG A 249 0.85 -12.46 10.77
C ARG A 249 2.00 -13.22 11.41
N TYR A 250 2.99 -12.44 11.82
CA TYR A 250 4.20 -12.96 12.42
C TYR A 250 4.43 -12.41 13.82
N ARG A 251 4.98 -13.26 14.68
CA ARG A 251 5.55 -12.89 15.97
C ARG A 251 7.07 -12.96 15.91
N LEU A 252 7.73 -12.01 16.57
CA LEU A 252 9.16 -11.99 16.75
C LEU A 252 9.45 -12.30 18.22
N ASN A 253 10.00 -13.48 18.49
CA ASN A 253 10.38 -13.87 19.85
C ASN A 253 11.91 -13.75 19.99
N MET A 254 12.37 -13.29 21.15
CA MET A 254 13.79 -13.08 21.45
C MET A 254 14.15 -13.75 22.76
N TYR A 255 15.25 -14.49 22.78
CA TYR A 255 15.73 -15.23 23.96
C TYR A 255 17.20 -14.92 24.20
N ALA A 256 17.53 -14.42 25.38
CA ALA A 256 18.90 -14.23 25.82
C ALA A 256 19.52 -15.59 26.18
N GLY A 257 20.74 -15.83 25.72
CA GLY A 257 21.57 -16.96 26.11
C GLY A 257 22.69 -16.54 27.07
N GLU A 258 23.52 -17.51 27.46
CA GLU A 258 24.60 -17.24 28.42
C GLU A 258 25.68 -16.32 27.86
N THR A 259 26.18 -15.40 28.70
CA THR A 259 27.22 -14.47 28.28
C THR A 259 28.56 -15.17 28.02
N GLN A 260 29.23 -14.73 26.97
CA GLN A 260 30.48 -15.30 26.47
C GLN A 260 31.58 -14.22 26.41
N ARG A 261 32.82 -14.69 26.35
CA ARG A 261 34.00 -13.84 26.23
C ARG A 261 34.21 -13.41 24.77
N GLY A 262 34.21 -12.10 24.54
CA GLY A 262 34.53 -11.46 23.27
C GLY A 262 36.00 -11.05 23.15
N ALA A 263 36.26 -9.98 22.39
CA ALA A 263 37.61 -9.50 22.11
C ALA A 263 38.34 -9.00 23.37
N HIS A 264 39.67 -9.10 23.37
CA HIS A 264 40.51 -8.49 24.39
C HIS A 264 40.40 -6.96 24.34
N VAL A 265 40.32 -6.32 25.51
CA VAL A 265 40.16 -4.87 25.67
C VAL A 265 41.42 -4.26 26.27
N SER A 266 41.93 -4.82 27.36
CA SER A 266 43.11 -4.29 28.04
C SER A 266 43.76 -5.33 28.94
N THR A 267 45.02 -5.12 29.29
CA THR A 267 45.74 -5.92 30.27
C THR A 267 46.27 -5.03 31.38
N THR A 268 45.98 -5.39 32.62
CA THR A 268 46.48 -4.71 33.80
C THR A 268 47.43 -5.62 34.55
N ASN A 269 48.63 -5.13 34.77
CA ASN A 269 49.62 -5.81 35.60
C ASN A 269 49.58 -5.27 37.04
N VAL A 270 49.60 -6.20 37.99
CA VAL A 270 49.65 -5.90 39.43
C VAL A 270 50.90 -6.54 40.02
N GLU A 271 51.76 -5.69 40.59
CA GLU A 271 53.01 -6.12 41.22
C GLU A 271 52.76 -7.02 42.44
N PRO A 272 53.73 -7.88 42.81
CA PRO A 272 53.65 -8.69 44.01
C PRO A 272 53.33 -7.87 45.26
N ARG A 273 52.43 -8.37 46.11
CA ARG A 273 52.04 -7.73 47.39
C ARG A 273 51.48 -6.30 47.24
N LYS A 274 51.01 -5.92 46.05
CA LYS A 274 50.40 -4.60 45.81
C LYS A 274 48.91 -4.73 45.53
N LYS A 275 48.20 -3.68 45.92
CA LYS A 275 46.83 -3.42 45.49
C LYS A 275 46.85 -2.45 44.32
N LYS A 276 45.88 -2.57 43.43
CA LYS A 276 45.70 -1.66 42.30
C LYS A 276 44.20 -1.46 42.06
N THR A 277 43.77 -0.21 42.00
CA THR A 277 42.39 0.11 41.61
C THR A 277 42.33 0.28 40.09
N VAL A 278 41.32 -0.32 39.49
CA VAL A 278 41.04 -0.22 38.06
C VAL A 278 39.63 0.33 37.88
N LYS A 279 39.49 1.28 36.95
CA LYS A 279 38.21 1.83 36.53
C LYS A 279 37.91 1.38 35.11
N ILE A 280 36.80 0.69 34.94
CA ILE A 280 36.24 0.34 33.63
C ILE A 280 35.29 1.48 33.26
N VAL A 281 35.62 2.20 32.19
CA VAL A 281 34.83 3.34 31.71
C VAL A 281 34.15 2.93 30.41
N THR A 282 32.83 3.03 30.37
CA THR A 282 32.01 2.82 29.17
C THR A 282 31.43 4.15 28.74
N GLU A 283 31.72 4.55 27.50
CA GLU A 283 31.30 5.82 26.91
C GLU A 283 30.49 5.58 25.63
N SER A 284 29.47 6.40 25.41
CA SER A 284 28.77 6.51 24.14
C SER A 284 29.58 7.33 23.14
N VAL A 285 29.56 6.93 21.88
CA VAL A 285 30.29 7.63 20.81
C VAL A 285 29.55 8.91 20.35
N GLU A 286 28.26 9.05 20.66
CA GLU A 286 27.43 10.21 20.29
C GLU A 286 27.10 11.11 21.49
N THR A 287 26.96 12.42 21.25
CA THR A 287 26.69 13.46 22.27
C THR A 287 25.21 13.81 22.41
N THR A 288 24.34 13.32 21.51
CA THR A 288 22.92 13.69 21.43
C THR A 288 22.05 12.62 22.09
N SER A 289 21.67 12.88 23.34
CA SER A 289 20.74 12.12 24.19
C SER A 289 21.04 10.62 24.40
N VAL A 290 21.44 10.29 25.63
CA VAL A 290 21.60 8.94 26.22
C VAL A 290 20.33 8.07 26.16
N GLN A 291 19.21 8.61 25.67
CA GLN A 291 17.90 7.95 25.60
C GLN A 291 17.76 6.93 24.46
N ARG A 292 18.80 6.67 23.66
CA ARG A 292 18.78 5.69 22.54
C ARG A 292 19.98 4.74 22.54
N ASP A 293 20.41 4.29 23.72
CA ASP A 293 21.51 3.33 23.88
C ASP A 293 21.03 1.87 24.04
N SER A 294 19.72 1.62 23.95
CA SER A 294 19.10 0.30 23.95
C SER A 294 18.78 -0.17 22.53
N SER A 295 18.82 -1.49 22.30
CA SER A 295 18.31 -2.13 21.09
C SER A 295 16.93 -2.75 21.36
N VAL A 296 16.26 -3.26 20.32
CA VAL A 296 15.00 -4.00 20.50
C VAL A 296 15.17 -5.27 21.35
N LEU A 297 16.41 -5.72 21.57
CA LEU A 297 16.68 -6.88 22.42
C LEU A 297 16.42 -6.59 23.91
N ASP A 298 16.68 -5.35 24.37
CA ASP A 298 16.58 -4.95 25.78
C ASP A 298 15.53 -3.87 26.07
N SER A 299 15.02 -3.19 25.05
CA SER A 299 14.01 -2.15 25.20
C SER A 299 12.78 -2.46 24.36
N GLN A 300 11.62 -2.43 25.03
CA GLN A 300 10.30 -2.47 24.40
C GLN A 300 9.73 -1.05 24.20
N ASP A 301 10.58 -0.01 24.24
CA ASP A 301 10.12 1.37 24.12
C ASP A 301 9.55 1.62 22.73
N ASP A 302 8.47 2.40 22.65
CA ASP A 302 7.77 2.68 21.39
C ASP A 302 8.72 3.23 20.30
N ALA A 303 9.75 3.98 20.71
CA ALA A 303 10.73 4.55 19.78
C ALA A 303 11.66 3.49 19.14
N THR A 304 12.13 2.49 19.88
CA THR A 304 13.02 1.44 19.36
C THR A 304 12.26 0.46 18.48
N VAL A 305 11.00 0.18 18.83
CA VAL A 305 10.07 -0.62 18.03
C VAL A 305 9.69 0.10 16.73
N LYS A 306 9.40 1.40 16.79
CA LYS A 306 9.08 2.21 15.60
C LYS A 306 10.28 2.34 14.66
N ASP A 307 11.50 2.49 15.18
CA ASP A 307 12.73 2.48 14.37
C ASP A 307 12.93 1.13 13.66
N LEU A 308 12.73 0.01 14.37
CA LEU A 308 12.80 -1.32 13.77
C LEU A 308 11.82 -1.46 12.60
N TYR A 309 10.57 -1.03 12.78
CA TYR A 309 9.57 -1.07 11.71
C TYR A 309 9.96 -0.17 10.52
N GLY A 310 10.41 1.06 10.78
CA GLY A 310 10.89 1.95 9.71
C GLY A 310 12.07 1.36 8.91
N ARG A 311 12.96 0.60 9.56
CA ARG A 311 14.07 -0.09 8.87
C ARG A 311 13.61 -1.27 8.03
N ILE A 312 12.66 -2.07 8.54
CA ILE A 312 12.04 -3.15 7.76
C ILE A 312 11.42 -2.55 6.50
N ASP A 313 10.67 -1.45 6.62
CA ASP A 313 10.05 -0.77 5.48
C ASP A 313 11.09 -0.21 4.50
N THR A 314 12.14 0.46 5.00
CA THR A 314 13.20 1.04 4.16
C THR A 314 14.02 -0.02 3.41
N SER A 315 14.30 -1.15 4.05
CA SER A 315 15.03 -2.26 3.42
C SER A 315 14.30 -2.82 2.21
N ARG A 316 12.97 -2.72 2.19
CA ARG A 316 12.10 -3.13 1.09
C ARG A 316 12.06 -2.11 -0.05
N ALA A 317 12.14 -0.81 0.26
CA ALA A 317 12.22 0.24 -0.77
C ALA A 317 13.55 0.25 -1.54
N LYS A 318 14.65 -0.18 -0.92
CA LYS A 318 15.98 -0.20 -1.57
C LYS A 318 16.18 -1.33 -2.59
N SER A 319 15.38 -2.40 -2.55
CA SER A 319 15.39 -3.45 -3.57
C SER A 319 14.75 -3.03 -4.90
N GLU A 320 14.13 -1.85 -4.98
CA GLU A 320 13.55 -1.30 -6.22
C GLU A 320 14.61 -0.76 -7.19
N GLY A 321 15.86 -0.55 -6.74
CA GLY A 321 16.89 0.19 -7.48
C GLY A 321 17.88 -0.64 -8.32
N SER A 322 17.82 -1.97 -8.32
CA SER A 322 18.72 -2.80 -9.14
C SER A 322 18.03 -4.10 -9.58
N ASP A 323 17.65 -4.16 -10.86
CA ASP A 323 17.28 -5.34 -11.64
C ASP A 323 16.42 -6.43 -10.97
N LYS A 324 15.16 -6.50 -11.45
CA LYS A 324 14.13 -7.55 -11.24
C LYS A 324 13.31 -7.48 -9.94
N SER A 325 12.28 -6.64 -9.93
CA SER A 325 10.90 -6.93 -9.47
C SER A 325 10.14 -5.59 -9.33
N SER A 326 9.17 -5.34 -10.23
CA SER A 326 8.30 -4.16 -10.13
C SER A 326 7.24 -4.43 -9.07
N PHE A 327 7.41 -3.85 -7.90
CA PHE A 327 6.45 -3.87 -6.80
C PHE A 327 5.59 -2.61 -6.87
N ASP A 328 4.43 -2.65 -7.51
CA ASP A 328 3.48 -1.52 -7.47
C ASP A 328 2.22 -1.94 -6.69
N PHE A 329 2.18 -1.61 -5.40
CA PHE A 329 0.92 -1.52 -4.68
C PHE A 329 0.48 -0.05 -4.68
N ARG A 330 -0.21 0.36 -5.74
CA ARG A 330 -0.91 1.65 -5.78
C ARG A 330 -2.25 1.49 -5.06
N GLY A 331 -2.26 1.82 -3.78
CA GLY A 331 -3.48 1.83 -2.97
C GLY A 331 -3.22 2.50 -1.63
N SER A 332 -3.27 3.83 -1.61
CA SER A 332 -3.57 4.56 -0.38
C SER A 332 -4.97 4.16 0.07
N PHE A 333 -5.06 3.22 1.00
CA PHE A 333 -6.30 2.96 1.72
C PHE A 333 -6.56 4.19 2.60
N GLU A 334 -7.47 5.07 2.17
CA GLU A 334 -8.00 6.14 3.01
C GLU A 334 -8.84 5.52 4.12
N GLY A 335 -8.21 5.27 5.27
CA GLY A 335 -8.86 4.74 6.48
C GLY A 335 -7.91 3.84 7.26
N GLU A 336 -7.41 4.33 8.40
CA GLU A 336 -6.71 3.71 9.55
C GLU A 336 -5.70 2.53 9.36
N TYR A 337 -5.47 2.05 8.15
CA TYR A 337 -4.61 0.95 7.73
C TYR A 337 -3.38 1.46 6.97
N SER A 338 -2.91 2.68 7.27
CA SER A 338 -1.64 3.21 6.75
C SER A 338 -0.41 2.51 7.34
N THR A 339 -0.56 1.31 7.93
CA THR A 339 0.54 0.51 8.45
C THR A 339 1.11 -0.34 7.34
N ALA A 340 2.16 0.17 6.69
CA ALA A 340 3.16 -0.56 5.90
C ALA A 340 2.66 -1.91 5.34
N VAL A 341 1.91 -1.84 4.25
CA VAL A 341 1.52 -3.00 3.45
C VAL A 341 2.80 -3.62 2.88
N ALA A 342 3.22 -4.72 3.47
CA ALA A 342 4.33 -5.54 3.03
C ALA A 342 3.88 -6.40 1.83
N SER A 343 3.51 -5.79 0.70
CA SER A 343 3.16 -6.51 -0.52
C SER A 343 4.42 -7.00 -1.23
N GLY A 344 4.75 -8.28 -1.10
CA GLY A 344 5.73 -8.92 -1.97
C GLY A 344 5.01 -9.56 -3.15
N GLU A 345 5.09 -8.97 -4.34
CA GLU A 345 4.79 -9.70 -5.58
C GLU A 345 6.04 -10.50 -5.97
N ALA A 346 6.04 -11.81 -5.72
CA ALA A 346 6.91 -12.67 -6.51
C ALA A 346 6.37 -12.66 -7.95
N SER A 347 7.19 -12.26 -8.91
CA SER A 347 6.96 -12.57 -10.33
C SER A 347 7.20 -14.08 -10.52
N ALA A 348 6.25 -14.88 -10.08
CA ALA A 348 6.11 -16.26 -10.47
C ALA A 348 4.78 -16.34 -11.20
N ASP A 349 4.80 -16.75 -12.47
CA ASP A 349 3.60 -17.12 -13.19
C ASP A 349 2.71 -18.00 -12.29
N VAL A 350 1.41 -17.79 -12.41
CA VAL A 350 0.27 -18.26 -11.58
C VAL A 350 0.19 -19.80 -11.41
N SER A 351 1.20 -20.56 -11.83
CA SER A 351 1.29 -22.02 -11.74
C SER A 351 2.54 -22.55 -11.00
N ALA A 352 3.45 -21.69 -10.55
CA ALA A 352 4.66 -22.13 -9.87
C ALA A 352 4.47 -22.19 -8.34
N GLN A 353 4.31 -23.40 -7.82
CA GLN A 353 4.43 -23.69 -6.38
C GLN A 353 5.77 -23.10 -5.86
N GLY A 354 5.72 -22.28 -4.80
CA GLY A 354 6.91 -21.64 -4.21
C GLY A 354 7.06 -20.13 -4.40
N GLY A 355 6.13 -19.46 -5.10
CA GLY A 355 6.08 -18.00 -5.18
C GLY A 355 5.99 -17.33 -3.80
N SER A 356 5.06 -17.78 -2.95
CA SER A 356 4.89 -17.25 -1.59
C SER A 356 6.12 -17.50 -0.71
N GLU A 357 6.81 -18.62 -0.92
CA GLU A 357 7.99 -18.97 -0.12
C GLU A 357 9.15 -17.99 -0.33
N SER A 358 9.35 -17.53 -1.58
CA SER A 358 10.32 -16.48 -1.87
C SER A 358 10.02 -15.18 -1.12
N VAL A 359 8.73 -14.81 -1.02
CA VAL A 359 8.26 -13.62 -0.30
C VAL A 359 8.49 -13.77 1.21
N ARG A 360 8.18 -14.94 1.79
CA ARG A 360 8.42 -15.22 3.22
C ARG A 360 9.90 -15.19 3.57
N ASN A 361 10.78 -15.67 2.67
CA ASN A 361 12.23 -15.66 2.88
C ASN A 361 12.79 -14.24 2.80
N ALA A 362 12.39 -13.45 1.79
CA ALA A 362 12.76 -12.04 1.70
C ALA A 362 12.28 -11.24 2.93
N PHE A 363 11.06 -11.51 3.41
CA PHE A 363 10.56 -10.90 4.64
C PHE A 363 11.39 -11.29 5.87
N SER A 364 11.72 -12.58 6.00
CA SER A 364 12.58 -13.08 7.08
C SER A 364 13.94 -12.38 7.09
N GLU A 365 14.57 -12.24 5.92
CA GLU A 365 15.86 -11.56 5.77
C GLU A 365 15.77 -10.08 6.12
N ALA A 366 14.72 -9.38 5.69
CA ALA A 366 14.48 -7.98 6.04
C ALA A 366 14.33 -7.78 7.56
N VAL A 367 13.56 -8.65 8.24
CA VAL A 367 13.39 -8.59 9.70
C VAL A 367 14.72 -8.82 10.41
N HIS A 368 15.45 -9.90 10.08
CA HIS A 368 16.72 -10.20 10.73
C HIS A 368 17.82 -9.18 10.41
N GLY A 369 17.82 -8.64 9.19
CA GLY A 369 18.71 -7.55 8.78
C GLY A 369 18.45 -6.28 9.58
N ALA A 370 17.18 -5.92 9.81
CA ALA A 370 16.81 -4.77 10.62
C ALA A 370 17.20 -4.95 12.10
N VAL A 371 16.93 -6.13 12.69
CA VAL A 371 17.37 -6.48 14.05
C VAL A 371 18.89 -6.42 14.17
N GLY A 372 19.61 -7.10 13.26
CA GLY A 372 21.07 -7.14 13.27
C GLY A 372 21.71 -5.76 13.07
N SER A 373 21.12 -4.92 12.21
CA SER A 373 21.53 -3.53 12.00
C SER A 373 21.42 -2.73 13.30
N GLN A 374 20.28 -2.81 13.98
CA GLN A 374 20.06 -2.11 15.23
C GLN A 374 21.02 -2.58 16.33
N VAL A 375 21.20 -3.90 16.49
CA VAL A 375 22.14 -4.48 17.46
C VAL A 375 23.58 -4.05 17.18
N THR A 376 23.99 -4.04 15.91
CA THR A 376 25.33 -3.61 15.47
C THR A 376 25.54 -2.14 15.74
N GLU A 377 24.56 -1.29 15.45
CA GLU A 377 24.63 0.15 15.68
C GLU A 377 24.75 0.48 17.17
N THR A 378 23.90 -0.10 18.01
CA THR A 378 24.00 0.02 19.48
C THR A 378 25.35 -0.46 19.98
N SER A 379 25.86 -1.60 19.48
CA SER A 379 27.16 -2.13 19.90
C SER A 379 28.34 -1.25 19.47
N ARG A 380 28.27 -0.58 18.32
CA ARG A 380 29.29 0.37 17.83
C ARG A 380 29.31 1.67 18.62
N ARG A 381 28.18 2.07 19.20
CA ARG A 381 28.10 3.27 20.03
C ARG A 381 28.82 3.11 21.38
N LEU A 382 29.15 1.90 21.82
CA LEU A 382 29.87 1.66 23.07
C LEU A 382 31.40 1.61 22.89
N LYS A 383 32.09 2.56 23.52
CA LYS A 383 33.55 2.52 23.72
C LYS A 383 33.84 2.12 25.16
N GLN A 384 34.68 1.10 25.35
CA GLN A 384 35.09 0.63 26.69
C GLN A 384 36.59 0.80 26.84
N THR A 385 37.02 1.41 27.94
CA THR A 385 38.42 1.60 28.30
C THR A 385 38.66 1.18 29.74
N VAL A 386 39.90 0.82 30.04
CA VAL A 386 40.33 0.39 31.38
C VAL A 386 41.44 1.32 31.83
N VAL A 387 41.21 2.03 32.92
CA VAL A 387 42.04 3.13 33.43
C VAL A 387 42.52 2.83 34.85
N SER A 388 43.74 3.26 35.22
CA SER A 388 44.34 3.00 36.54
C SER A 388 44.45 4.25 37.42
N ASP A 389 44.67 4.03 38.73
CA ASP A 389 44.65 4.99 39.87
C ASP A 389 45.19 6.43 39.64
N SER A 390 46.07 6.68 38.67
CA SER A 390 46.65 8.00 38.41
C SER A 390 45.88 8.88 37.43
N GLU A 391 44.88 8.35 36.72
CA GLU A 391 44.11 9.11 35.71
C GLU A 391 42.76 9.58 36.25
N VAL A 392 42.54 10.89 36.24
CA VAL A 392 41.24 11.50 36.55
C VAL A 392 40.30 11.22 35.37
N VAL A 393 39.28 10.41 35.60
CA VAL A 393 38.22 10.17 34.62
C VAL A 393 37.23 11.34 34.71
N GLU A 394 37.28 12.27 33.75
CA GLU A 394 36.25 13.30 33.62
C GLU A 394 34.93 12.64 33.22
N THR A 395 33.90 12.78 34.06
CA THR A 395 32.54 12.34 33.70
C THR A 395 32.00 13.35 32.69
N THR A 396 31.88 12.93 31.43
CA THR A 396 31.31 13.76 30.36
C THR A 396 29.86 13.37 30.12
N ASN A 397 29.15 14.13 29.29
CA ASN A 397 27.81 13.76 28.80
C ASN A 397 27.80 12.48 27.94
N ARG A 398 28.96 11.89 27.66
CA ARG A 398 29.14 10.63 26.93
C ARG A 398 29.37 9.45 27.86
N THR A 399 29.66 9.67 29.14
CA THR A 399 29.92 8.59 30.09
C THR A 399 28.61 7.84 30.40
N VAL A 400 28.54 6.58 29.98
CA VAL A 400 27.37 5.71 30.21
C VAL A 400 27.48 4.99 31.55
N ARG A 401 28.68 4.48 31.86
CA ARG A 401 28.93 3.71 33.09
C ARG A 401 30.40 3.79 33.51
N ILE A 402 30.65 3.90 34.81
CA ILE A 402 31.97 3.70 35.42
C ILE A 402 31.84 2.62 36.48
N GLU A 403 32.66 1.57 36.36
CA GLU A 403 32.75 0.49 37.33
C GLU A 403 34.16 0.46 37.93
N THR A 404 34.28 0.36 39.24
CA THR A 404 35.56 0.42 39.96
C THR A 404 35.82 -0.91 40.66
N GLU A 405 36.98 -1.49 40.40
CA GLU A 405 37.41 -2.77 40.98
C GLU A 405 38.76 -2.60 41.67
N GLU A 406 38.90 -3.10 42.91
CA GLU A 406 40.19 -3.16 43.62
C GLU A 406 40.78 -4.56 43.47
N ILE A 407 41.92 -4.64 42.80
CA ILE A 407 42.66 -5.88 42.62
C ILE A 407 43.73 -5.98 43.71
N ASN A 408 43.73 -7.09 44.45
CA ASN A 408 44.73 -7.37 45.47
C ASN A 408 45.64 -8.53 45.06
N ASN A 409 46.89 -8.23 44.68
CA ASN A 409 47.88 -9.28 44.43
C ASN A 409 48.54 -9.69 45.76
N SER A 410 48.01 -10.74 46.39
CA SER A 410 48.57 -11.32 47.61
C SER A 410 49.77 -12.25 47.37
N THR A 411 50.15 -12.50 46.11
CA THR A 411 51.22 -13.43 45.75
C THR A 411 52.59 -12.75 45.68
N ASP A 412 53.63 -13.56 45.58
CA ASP A 412 55.02 -13.11 45.37
C ASP A 412 55.38 -12.98 43.88
N LYS A 413 54.42 -13.20 42.98
CA LYS A 413 54.60 -13.12 41.52
C LYS A 413 53.76 -11.99 40.95
N MET A 414 54.15 -11.52 39.76
CA MET A 414 53.38 -10.53 39.02
C MET A 414 52.08 -11.15 38.54
N MET A 415 50.96 -10.50 38.82
CA MET A 415 49.63 -10.97 38.47
C MET A 415 49.14 -10.19 37.26
N VAL A 416 48.69 -10.90 36.23
CA VAL A 416 48.22 -10.32 34.97
C VAL A 416 46.70 -10.48 34.89
N TYR A 417 45.99 -9.35 34.88
CA TYR A 417 44.55 -9.31 34.65
C TYR A 417 44.26 -8.90 33.22
N GLU A 418 43.64 -9.80 32.47
CA GLU A 418 43.19 -9.55 31.10
C GLU A 418 41.68 -9.23 31.13
N TYR A 419 41.29 -8.10 30.53
CA TYR A 419 39.89 -7.71 30.38
C TYR A 419 39.42 -7.96 28.96
N PHE A 420 38.25 -8.58 28.83
CA PHE A 420 37.64 -8.92 27.54
C PHE A 420 36.22 -8.34 27.46
N GLN A 421 35.74 -8.09 26.25
CA GLN A 421 34.34 -7.74 26.02
C GLN A 421 33.43 -8.87 26.51
N GLN A 422 32.30 -8.51 27.10
CA GLN A 422 31.22 -9.46 27.41
C GLN A 422 30.20 -9.43 26.27
N LEU A 423 29.98 -10.58 25.61
CA LEU A 423 28.99 -10.74 24.55
C LEU A 423 27.83 -11.58 25.09
N GLU A 424 26.61 -11.20 24.80
CA GLU A 424 25.41 -11.99 25.12
C GLU A 424 24.77 -12.43 23.79
N PRO A 425 24.66 -13.75 23.54
CA PRO A 425 23.95 -14.26 22.38
C PRO A 425 22.43 -14.10 22.58
N TRP A 426 21.75 -13.58 21.55
CA TRP A 426 20.31 -13.45 21.52
C TRP A 426 19.74 -14.22 20.34
N LEU A 427 18.97 -15.28 20.64
CA LEU A 427 18.22 -16.02 19.64
C LEU A 427 16.97 -15.22 19.28
N THR A 428 16.86 -14.80 18.02
CA THR A 428 15.67 -14.16 17.47
C THR A 428 14.95 -15.14 16.55
N MET A 429 13.66 -15.39 16.81
CA MET A 429 12.82 -16.30 16.04
C MET A 429 11.64 -15.54 15.41
N LEU A 430 11.50 -15.66 14.10
CA LEU A 430 10.33 -15.17 13.36
C LEU A 430 9.34 -16.31 13.17
N ILE A 431 8.14 -16.15 13.72
CA ILE A 431 7.16 -17.21 13.87
C ILE A 431 5.88 -16.83 13.13
N LEU A 432 5.49 -17.64 12.14
CA LEU A 432 4.18 -17.54 11.49
C LEU A 432 3.13 -18.19 12.41
N ASP A 433 2.12 -17.43 12.81
CA ASP A 433 1.09 -17.91 13.75
C ASP A 433 -0.35 -17.78 13.26
N ARG A 434 -0.62 -16.88 12.30
CA ARG A 434 -1.95 -16.69 11.74
C ARG A 434 -1.87 -16.38 10.26
N VAL A 435 -2.82 -16.93 9.51
CA VAL A 435 -3.05 -16.61 8.10
C VAL A 435 -4.54 -16.34 7.90
N GLN A 436 -4.87 -15.29 7.16
CA GLN A 436 -6.22 -14.98 6.71
C GLN A 436 -6.22 -14.82 5.19
N LEU A 437 -7.37 -14.98 4.56
CA LEU A 437 -7.56 -14.65 3.15
C LEU A 437 -8.25 -13.30 3.06
N ALA A 438 -7.80 -12.44 2.15
CA ALA A 438 -8.44 -11.17 1.91
C ALA A 438 -8.65 -10.92 0.42
N PHE A 439 -9.73 -10.20 0.12
CA PHE A 439 -10.12 -9.79 -1.21
C PHE A 439 -10.29 -8.28 -1.22
N SER A 440 -9.58 -7.61 -2.12
CA SER A 440 -9.86 -6.22 -2.47
C SER A 440 -10.49 -6.21 -3.85
N SER A 441 -11.59 -5.47 -4.00
CA SER A 441 -12.17 -5.18 -5.32
C SER A 441 -11.34 -4.15 -6.10
N GLY A 442 -10.29 -3.58 -5.49
CA GLY A 442 -9.57 -2.41 -5.98
C GLY A 442 -10.22 -1.08 -5.56
N SER A 443 -11.35 -1.13 -4.85
CA SER A 443 -12.03 0.02 -4.24
C SER A 443 -12.54 -0.33 -2.84
N GLY A 444 -12.48 0.63 -1.91
CA GLY A 444 -12.86 0.42 -0.51
C GLY A 444 -11.86 -0.45 0.29
N GLU A 445 -12.22 -0.78 1.53
CA GLU A 445 -11.40 -1.66 2.39
C GLU A 445 -11.49 -3.14 1.96
N PRO A 446 -10.41 -3.94 2.12
CA PRO A 446 -10.43 -5.33 1.72
C PRO A 446 -11.27 -6.17 2.68
N GLU A 447 -12.14 -7.03 2.14
CA GLU A 447 -12.86 -8.02 2.94
C GLU A 447 -11.87 -9.12 3.35
N THR A 448 -11.71 -9.34 4.66
CA THR A 448 -10.76 -10.32 5.21
C THR A 448 -11.51 -11.40 5.99
N VAL A 449 -11.20 -12.66 5.72
CA VAL A 449 -11.79 -13.83 6.39
C VAL A 449 -10.71 -14.80 6.89
N ASP A 450 -11.01 -15.53 7.95
CA ASP A 450 -10.16 -16.66 8.36
C ASP A 450 -10.20 -17.77 7.29
N ILE A 451 -9.13 -18.56 7.19
CA ILE A 451 -9.01 -19.63 6.18
C ILE A 451 -10.19 -20.61 6.22
N GLY A 452 -10.78 -20.84 7.40
CA GLY A 452 -11.98 -21.67 7.52
C GLY A 452 -13.20 -21.15 6.75
N ASN A 453 -13.27 -19.86 6.45
CA ASN A 453 -14.36 -19.23 5.72
C ASN A 453 -13.93 -18.80 4.29
N MET A 454 -12.79 -19.28 3.79
CA MET A 454 -12.27 -18.88 2.48
C MET A 454 -13.25 -19.13 1.34
N SER A 455 -13.97 -20.25 1.35
CA SER A 455 -14.90 -20.59 0.26
C SER A 455 -16.05 -19.59 0.13
N GLU A 456 -16.48 -18.94 1.22
CA GLU A 456 -17.47 -17.86 1.16
C GLU A 456 -16.90 -16.64 0.44
N LEU A 457 -15.69 -16.20 0.81
CA LEU A 457 -15.03 -15.05 0.20
C LEU A 457 -14.70 -15.31 -1.28
N LEU A 458 -14.17 -16.48 -1.62
CA LEU A 458 -13.92 -16.89 -3.00
C LEU A 458 -15.21 -16.96 -3.82
N GLY A 459 -16.33 -17.36 -3.19
CA GLY A 459 -17.66 -17.34 -3.81
C GLY A 459 -18.14 -15.94 -4.21
N LYS A 460 -17.78 -14.92 -3.44
CA LYS A 460 -18.05 -13.50 -3.75
C LYS A 460 -17.06 -12.94 -4.77
N ALA A 461 -15.79 -13.32 -4.67
CA ALA A 461 -14.71 -12.71 -5.44
C ALA A 461 -14.50 -13.31 -6.84
N LEU A 462 -14.75 -14.61 -7.06
CA LEU A 462 -14.28 -15.34 -8.24
C LEU A 462 -15.38 -16.07 -9.01
N VAL A 463 -15.24 -16.16 -10.33
CA VAL A 463 -16.14 -16.96 -11.19
C VAL A 463 -16.11 -18.44 -10.80
N ALA A 464 -17.19 -19.17 -11.06
CA ALA A 464 -17.35 -20.54 -10.53
C ALA A 464 -16.23 -21.49 -10.95
N GLU A 465 -15.69 -21.29 -12.16
CA GLU A 465 -14.64 -22.07 -12.79
C GLU A 465 -13.28 -21.89 -12.09
N ALA A 466 -12.99 -20.69 -11.59
CA ALA A 466 -11.70 -20.36 -10.96
C ALA A 466 -11.63 -20.80 -9.48
N ARG A 467 -12.77 -20.80 -8.76
CA ARG A 467 -12.83 -20.99 -7.29
C ARG A 467 -12.04 -22.19 -6.79
N LYS A 468 -12.26 -23.37 -7.38
CA LYS A 468 -11.64 -24.60 -6.91
C LYS A 468 -10.13 -24.59 -7.09
N GLU A 469 -9.66 -24.09 -8.22
CA GLU A 469 -8.23 -23.99 -8.52
C GLU A 469 -7.52 -23.05 -7.52
N VAL A 470 -8.17 -21.92 -7.18
CA VAL A 470 -7.64 -20.97 -6.19
C VAL A 470 -7.63 -21.58 -4.80
N GLU A 471 -8.69 -22.28 -4.42
CA GLU A 471 -8.77 -22.97 -3.13
C GLU A 471 -7.67 -24.03 -2.99
N ASP A 472 -7.51 -24.90 -4.00
CA ASP A 472 -6.47 -25.94 -4.04
C ASP A 472 -5.07 -25.32 -3.98
N TYR A 473 -4.84 -24.19 -4.65
CA TYR A 473 -3.58 -23.44 -4.58
C TYR A 473 -3.29 -22.91 -3.18
N ILE A 474 -4.25 -22.24 -2.54
CA ILE A 474 -4.11 -21.70 -1.18
C ILE A 474 -3.79 -22.84 -0.20
N VAL A 475 -4.52 -23.95 -0.28
CA VAL A 475 -4.29 -25.12 0.57
C VAL A 475 -2.89 -25.69 0.31
N GLY A 476 -2.45 -25.78 -0.94
CA GLY A 476 -1.11 -26.23 -1.30
C GLY A 476 0.00 -25.37 -0.70
N GLU A 477 -0.11 -24.04 -0.81
CA GLU A 477 0.88 -23.09 -0.27
C GLU A 477 0.93 -23.08 1.26
N LEU A 478 -0.21 -23.24 1.94
CA LEU A 478 -0.30 -23.26 3.40
C LEU A 478 -0.01 -24.63 4.01
N SER A 479 -0.05 -25.70 3.21
CA SER A 479 0.32 -27.05 3.65
C SER A 479 1.82 -27.33 3.54
N ASN A 480 2.57 -26.53 2.77
CA ASN A 480 3.98 -26.76 2.42
C ASN A 480 4.89 -25.56 2.75
N ILE A 481 4.68 -24.93 3.92
CA ILE A 481 5.50 -23.79 4.35
C ILE A 481 6.84 -24.32 4.88
N ALA A 482 7.96 -23.86 4.34
CA ALA A 482 9.26 -24.31 4.82
C ALA A 482 9.59 -23.71 6.19
N ASP A 483 9.86 -24.54 7.18
CA ASP A 483 10.32 -24.09 8.50
C ASP A 483 11.79 -23.62 8.47
N TYR A 484 12.32 -23.23 9.63
CA TYR A 484 13.69 -22.75 9.79
C TYR A 484 14.78 -23.73 9.33
N ASN A 485 14.46 -25.02 9.20
CA ASN A 485 15.36 -26.06 8.68
C ASN A 485 15.09 -26.39 7.21
N GLY A 486 14.16 -25.69 6.56
CA GLY A 486 13.73 -25.95 5.20
C GLY A 486 12.75 -27.12 5.07
N ASN A 487 12.24 -27.67 6.18
CA ASN A 487 11.29 -28.77 6.11
C ASN A 487 9.88 -28.24 5.86
N PRO A 488 9.09 -28.87 4.95
CA PRO A 488 7.72 -28.46 4.71
C PRO A 488 6.85 -28.76 5.93
N ARG A 489 6.07 -27.76 6.35
CA ARG A 489 5.12 -27.83 7.47
C ARG A 489 3.77 -27.27 7.02
N SER A 490 2.70 -27.95 7.41
CA SER A 490 1.35 -27.46 7.21
C SER A 490 0.93 -26.58 8.37
N ILE A 491 0.49 -25.35 8.12
CA ILE A 491 -0.21 -24.53 9.12
C ILE A 491 -1.71 -24.86 9.18
N LEU A 492 -2.17 -25.74 8.30
CA LEU A 492 -3.57 -26.14 8.20
C LEU A 492 -3.83 -27.48 8.88
N ARG A 493 -5.04 -27.58 9.46
CA ARG A 493 -5.67 -28.82 9.90
C ARG A 493 -6.93 -29.06 9.09
N SER A 494 -7.02 -30.24 8.47
CA SER A 494 -8.21 -30.67 7.72
C SER A 494 -9.25 -31.28 8.68
N VAL A 495 -10.49 -30.85 8.54
CA VAL A 495 -11.65 -31.38 9.29
C VAL A 495 -12.70 -31.87 8.29
N SER A 496 -13.15 -33.10 8.45
CA SER A 496 -14.25 -33.63 7.62
C SER A 496 -15.59 -33.08 8.12
N ASP A 497 -16.41 -32.56 7.22
CA ASP A 497 -17.76 -32.06 7.51
C ASP A 497 -18.74 -32.46 6.40
N ASN A 498 -19.85 -33.13 6.77
CA ASN A 498 -21.02 -33.46 5.95
C ASN A 498 -20.78 -33.63 4.41
N GLY A 499 -19.78 -34.42 4.02
CA GLY A 499 -19.48 -34.76 2.63
C GLY A 499 -18.33 -33.99 1.95
N GLY A 500 -17.63 -33.11 2.68
CA GLY A 500 -16.45 -32.37 2.22
C GLY A 500 -15.33 -32.29 3.27
N THR A 501 -14.20 -31.69 2.86
CA THR A 501 -13.05 -31.39 3.73
C THR A 501 -12.95 -29.89 3.90
N ARG A 502 -12.97 -29.41 5.15
CA ARG A 502 -12.74 -28.01 5.48
C ARG A 502 -11.34 -27.84 6.05
N HIS A 503 -10.62 -26.83 5.60
CA HIS A 503 -9.28 -26.50 6.13
C HIS A 503 -9.38 -25.36 7.14
N LEU A 504 -8.82 -25.58 8.34
CA LEU A 504 -8.75 -24.59 9.41
C LEU A 504 -7.27 -24.33 9.74
N LEU A 505 -6.95 -23.21 10.39
CA LEU A 505 -5.63 -23.05 11.00
C LEU A 505 -5.44 -24.08 12.11
N ASP A 506 -4.25 -24.69 12.16
CA ASP A 506 -3.88 -25.58 13.24
C ASP A 506 -3.37 -24.78 14.45
N GLU A 507 -4.25 -24.52 15.41
CA GLU A 507 -3.89 -23.83 16.66
C GLU A 507 -2.94 -24.65 17.56
N GLN A 508 -2.80 -25.95 17.30
CA GLN A 508 -1.96 -26.85 18.09
C GLN A 508 -0.56 -26.99 17.54
N ILE A 509 -0.25 -26.37 16.39
CA ILE A 509 1.07 -26.47 15.79
C ILE A 509 2.14 -25.88 16.71
N ARG A 510 3.14 -26.71 16.98
CA ARG A 510 4.35 -26.33 17.73
C ARG A 510 5.58 -26.52 16.86
N THR A 511 6.57 -25.68 17.09
CA THR A 511 7.91 -25.84 16.55
C THR A 511 8.90 -25.87 17.70
N ASP A 512 9.68 -26.94 17.74
CA ASP A 512 10.78 -27.10 18.69
C ASP A 512 12.09 -26.62 18.05
N TYR A 513 12.85 -25.85 18.81
CA TYR A 513 14.13 -25.29 18.40
C TYR A 513 15.20 -25.65 19.42
N PRO A 514 16.23 -26.43 19.05
CA PRO A 514 17.33 -26.76 19.94
C PRO A 514 18.34 -25.61 20.03
N ILE A 515 18.58 -25.12 21.24
CA ILE A 515 19.61 -24.12 21.54
C ILE A 515 20.82 -24.83 22.12
N GLN A 516 21.95 -24.77 21.43
CA GLN A 516 23.22 -25.25 21.98
C GLN A 516 23.80 -24.22 22.94
N GLN A 517 23.99 -24.61 24.20
CA GLN A 517 24.62 -23.79 25.23
C GLN A 517 26.16 -23.91 25.15
N PRO A 518 26.90 -22.92 25.69
CA PRO A 518 28.37 -22.93 25.66
C PRO A 518 29.00 -24.11 26.41
N ASP A 519 28.30 -24.67 27.39
CA ASP A 519 28.72 -25.85 28.15
C ASP A 519 28.49 -27.18 27.42
N GLY A 520 27.93 -27.13 26.20
CA GLY A 520 27.62 -28.29 25.36
C GLY A 520 26.26 -28.91 25.64
N THR A 521 25.47 -28.39 26.58
CA THR A 521 24.09 -28.82 26.81
C THR A 521 23.16 -28.27 25.71
N VAL A 522 22.05 -28.97 25.46
CA VAL A 522 21.02 -28.52 24.52
C VAL A 522 19.77 -28.18 25.31
N GLN A 523 19.32 -26.94 25.19
CA GLN A 523 18.03 -26.49 25.70
C GLN A 523 17.02 -26.48 24.55
N GLU A 524 15.95 -27.25 24.67
CA GLU A 524 14.84 -27.18 23.71
C GLU A 524 13.88 -26.03 24.06
N VAL A 525 13.57 -25.21 23.07
CA VAL A 525 12.54 -24.17 23.17
C VAL A 525 11.40 -24.54 22.23
N SER A 526 10.20 -24.72 22.80
CA SER A 526 8.99 -25.01 22.04
C SER A 526 8.12 -23.76 21.92
N VAL A 527 7.68 -23.42 20.70
CA VAL A 527 6.83 -22.25 20.42
C VAL A 527 5.60 -22.62 19.60
N SER A 528 4.49 -21.90 19.81
CA SER A 528 3.30 -21.99 18.94
C SER A 528 3.61 -21.43 17.56
N GLY A 529 3.18 -22.10 16.50
CA GLY A 529 3.34 -21.65 15.12
C GLY A 529 4.50 -22.34 14.40
N ILE A 530 4.73 -21.92 13.15
CA ILE A 530 5.86 -22.37 12.34
C ILE A 530 6.97 -21.34 12.51
N VAL A 531 8.13 -21.75 13.04
CA VAL A 531 9.32 -20.88 13.04
C VAL A 531 9.84 -20.82 11.61
N LYS A 532 9.65 -19.68 10.95
CA LYS A 532 10.08 -19.44 9.57
C LYS A 532 11.58 -19.23 9.46
N SER A 533 12.17 -18.56 10.44
CA SER A 533 13.61 -18.32 10.51
C SER A 533 14.04 -18.05 11.94
N ALA A 534 15.28 -18.41 12.24
CA ALA A 534 15.91 -18.18 13.53
C ALA A 534 17.35 -17.71 13.30
N THR A 535 17.81 -16.71 14.05
CA THR A 535 19.16 -16.17 13.94
C THR A 535 19.68 -15.77 15.32
N ILE A 536 20.97 -16.01 15.56
CA ILE A 536 21.65 -15.59 16.78
C ILE A 536 22.37 -14.28 16.50
N GLN A 537 22.03 -13.24 17.27
CA GLN A 537 22.71 -11.95 17.26
C GLN A 537 23.60 -11.85 18.50
N LEU A 538 24.85 -11.41 18.35
CA LEU A 538 25.75 -11.19 19.49
C LEU A 538 25.65 -9.73 19.92
N LYS A 539 25.08 -9.49 21.10
CA LYS A 539 25.01 -8.16 21.69
C LYS A 539 26.21 -7.91 22.59
N ARG A 540 26.88 -6.77 22.42
CA ARG A 540 27.94 -6.33 23.35
C ARG A 540 27.33 -5.73 24.61
N GLN A 541 27.74 -6.25 25.76
CA GLN A 541 27.34 -5.72 27.07
C GLN A 541 28.20 -4.51 27.47
N GLN A 542 27.66 -3.70 28.38
CA GLN A 542 28.38 -2.54 28.93
C GLN A 542 29.46 -2.94 29.94
N SER A 543 29.46 -4.17 30.44
CA SER A 543 30.48 -4.75 31.33
C SER A 543 31.61 -5.46 30.56
N LEU A 544 32.70 -5.75 31.26
CA LEU A 544 33.84 -6.54 30.77
C LEU A 544 33.99 -7.81 31.62
N ILE A 545 34.54 -8.86 31.01
CA ILE A 545 34.94 -10.09 31.70
C ILE A 545 36.42 -9.99 32.07
N GLY A 546 36.73 -10.00 33.36
CA GLY A 546 38.10 -10.10 33.87
C GLY A 546 38.58 -11.55 33.96
N ARG A 547 39.83 -11.80 33.57
CA ARG A 547 40.51 -13.08 33.75
C ARG A 547 41.87 -12.88 34.40
N GLU A 548 42.10 -13.61 35.48
CA GLU A 548 43.39 -13.69 36.16
C GLU A 548 44.31 -14.72 35.49
N ARG A 549 45.59 -14.36 35.34
CA ARG A 549 46.71 -15.26 35.07
C ARG A 549 47.83 -14.98 36.08
N VAL A 550 48.31 -16.05 36.72
CA VAL A 550 49.41 -16.05 37.71
C VAL A 550 50.70 -16.54 37.10
#